data_AF-A0ABD3EMQ6-F1
#
_entry.id   AF-A0ABD3EMQ6-F1
#
_cell.length_a   1.000
_cell.length_b   1.000
_cell.length_c   1.000
_cell.angle_alpha   90.00
_cell.angle_beta   90.00
_cell.angle_gamma   90.00
#
_symmetry.space_group_name_H-M   'P 1'
#
loop_
_entity.id
_entity.type
_entity.pdbx_description
1 polymer ?
#
loop_
_entity_poly.entity_id
_entity_poly.type
_entity_poly.pdbx_seq_one_letter_code
_entity_poly.pdbx_strand_id
1 'polypeptide(L)'
;MERMLKYIRIRMCSTPGFRGPFSTLGWPDVSVEDFKKFYPTSVLETGHDILSFWVARMVMMGIEVTGEVPFSNAYLHGLIRDSLGRKMSKTLGNVIDPLDTIKEYGTDALRFTLSLGTAGQDLNLSMERLNSNKAFTNKLWNAGKFVLQNLPPPSDISAWTAIQDFEFDTEDSLLKLPLPECWRYRNFIC
;
A
#
# COMPACT_ATOMS: atom_id res chain seq x y z
N MET A 1 32.34 -15.88 -25.34
CA MET A 1 30.93 -15.64 -24.98
C MET A 1 30.57 -16.38 -23.69
N GLU A 2 30.75 -17.71 -23.60
CA GLU A 2 30.47 -18.49 -22.37
C GLU A 2 31.25 -18.02 -21.13
N ARG A 3 32.53 -17.64 -21.26
CA ARG A 3 33.30 -17.08 -20.13
C ARG A 3 32.76 -15.74 -19.64
N MET A 4 32.18 -14.94 -20.53
CA MET A 4 31.57 -13.65 -20.20
C MET A 4 30.22 -13.87 -19.49
N LEU A 5 29.42 -14.84 -19.96
CA LEU A 5 28.19 -15.27 -19.30
C LEU A 5 28.48 -15.86 -17.90
N LYS A 6 29.53 -16.68 -17.76
CA LYS A 6 30.00 -17.20 -16.45
C LYS A 6 30.44 -16.07 -15.53
N TYR A 7 31.16 -15.08 -16.05
CA TYR A 7 31.62 -13.92 -15.27
C TYR A 7 30.46 -13.03 -14.85
N ILE A 8 29.46 -12.81 -15.72
CA ILE A 8 28.20 -12.13 -15.39
C ILE A 8 27.44 -12.92 -14.33
N ARG A 9 27.30 -14.23 -14.47
CA ARG A 9 26.63 -15.12 -13.50
C ARG A 9 27.28 -15.04 -12.11
N ILE A 10 28.60 -15.04 -12.03
CA ILE A 10 29.35 -14.97 -10.75
C ILE A 10 29.30 -13.55 -10.15
N ARG A 11 29.46 -12.50 -10.96
CA ARG A 11 29.52 -11.11 -10.47
C ARG A 11 28.14 -10.54 -10.14
N MET A 12 27.09 -11.00 -10.82
CA MET A 12 25.71 -10.68 -10.49
C MET A 12 25.19 -11.51 -9.30
N CYS A 13 25.61 -12.77 -9.13
CA CYS A 13 25.30 -13.56 -7.92
C CYS A 13 26.04 -13.10 -6.66
N SER A 14 26.96 -12.13 -6.72
CA SER A 14 27.69 -11.61 -5.54
C SER A 14 27.17 -10.26 -5.04
N THR A 15 26.28 -9.59 -5.78
CA THR A 15 25.69 -8.30 -5.37
C THR A 15 24.32 -8.52 -4.70
N PRO A 16 24.17 -8.23 -3.38
CA PRO A 16 22.96 -8.60 -2.62
C PRO A 16 21.65 -8.00 -3.15
N GLY A 17 21.70 -6.80 -3.72
CA GLY A 17 20.48 -6.10 -4.15
C GLY A 17 19.76 -6.75 -5.33
N PHE A 18 20.47 -7.38 -6.26
CA PHE A 18 19.86 -7.86 -7.51
C PHE A 18 19.14 -9.22 -7.37
N ARG A 19 19.34 -9.95 -6.27
CA ARG A 19 18.70 -11.25 -6.01
C ARG A 19 17.37 -11.14 -5.26
N GLY A 20 16.84 -9.94 -5.09
CA GLY A 20 15.69 -9.63 -4.22
C GLY A 20 14.53 -10.62 -4.25
N PRO A 21 14.05 -11.13 -5.41
CA PRO A 21 12.82 -11.92 -5.42
C PRO A 21 13.00 -13.39 -4.99
N PHE A 22 14.22 -13.94 -5.03
CA PHE A 22 14.47 -15.35 -4.69
C PHE A 22 15.50 -15.56 -3.59
N SER A 23 16.42 -14.61 -3.37
CA SER A 23 17.39 -14.72 -2.25
C SER A 23 16.76 -14.64 -0.87
N THR A 24 15.61 -13.99 -0.75
CA THR A 24 14.81 -13.93 0.48
C THR A 24 14.09 -15.26 0.77
N LEU A 25 13.93 -16.11 -0.25
CA LEU A 25 13.16 -17.37 -0.18
C LEU A 25 14.05 -18.60 0.00
N GLY A 26 15.30 -18.43 0.47
CA GLY A 26 16.21 -19.54 0.76
C GLY A 26 17.03 -20.05 -0.43
N TRP A 27 17.03 -19.34 -1.57
CA TRP A 27 17.89 -19.66 -2.70
C TRP A 27 19.38 -19.73 -2.27
N PRO A 28 20.16 -20.76 -2.68
CA PRO A 28 19.98 -21.63 -3.85
C PRO A 28 19.16 -22.91 -3.66
N ASP A 29 18.59 -23.15 -2.49
CA ASP A 29 17.84 -24.38 -2.26
C ASP A 29 16.38 -24.24 -2.75
N VAL A 30 16.10 -24.87 -3.89
CA VAL A 30 14.78 -24.88 -4.55
C VAL A 30 13.80 -25.82 -3.87
N SER A 31 14.29 -26.68 -2.97
CA SER A 31 13.45 -27.64 -2.26
C SER A 31 12.70 -27.00 -1.07
N VAL A 32 13.12 -25.81 -0.65
CA VAL A 32 12.53 -25.04 0.45
C VAL A 32 11.07 -24.69 0.15
N GLU A 33 10.20 -24.92 1.13
CA GLU A 33 8.76 -24.72 1.02
C GLU A 33 8.38 -23.28 0.65
N ASP A 34 9.10 -22.30 1.20
CA ASP A 34 8.89 -20.88 0.93
C ASP A 34 9.10 -20.53 -0.55
N PHE A 35 10.11 -21.11 -1.19
CA PHE A 35 10.38 -20.86 -2.61
C PHE A 35 9.22 -21.36 -3.48
N LYS A 36 8.72 -22.57 -3.23
CA LYS A 36 7.60 -23.15 -3.99
C LYS A 36 6.28 -22.42 -3.79
N LYS A 37 6.09 -21.80 -2.62
CA LYS A 37 4.83 -21.16 -2.24
C LYS A 37 4.74 -19.70 -2.68
N PHE A 38 5.85 -18.97 -2.60
CA PHE A 38 5.86 -17.51 -2.80
C PHE A 38 6.49 -17.07 -4.14
N TYR A 39 7.09 -17.99 -4.89
CA TYR A 39 7.60 -17.75 -6.24
C TYR A 39 6.76 -18.51 -7.28
N PRO A 40 6.26 -17.86 -8.35
CA PRO A 40 6.36 -16.43 -8.67
C PRO A 40 5.48 -15.54 -7.78
N THR A 41 5.93 -14.32 -7.49
CA THR A 41 5.18 -13.37 -6.66
C THR A 41 4.07 -12.66 -7.45
N SER A 42 2.95 -12.31 -6.82
CA SER A 42 1.81 -11.71 -7.56
C SER A 42 2.04 -10.25 -7.97
N VAL A 43 2.59 -9.42 -7.08
CA VAL A 43 2.76 -7.96 -7.28
C VAL A 43 4.12 -7.49 -6.76
N LEU A 44 4.85 -6.74 -7.59
CA LEU A 44 6.00 -5.95 -7.18
C LEU A 44 5.62 -4.47 -7.15
N GLU A 45 5.72 -3.83 -5.99
CA GLU A 45 5.53 -2.38 -5.83
C GLU A 45 6.87 -1.66 -5.77
N THR A 46 7.03 -0.59 -6.56
CA THR A 46 8.27 0.22 -6.57
C THR A 46 8.06 1.57 -7.26
N GLY A 47 8.96 2.51 -6.99
CA GLY A 47 9.01 3.80 -7.70
C GLY A 47 9.42 3.62 -9.15
N HIS A 48 8.85 4.46 -10.04
CA HIS A 48 9.18 4.44 -11.47
C HIS A 48 10.65 4.80 -11.77
N ASP A 49 11.35 5.46 -10.85
CA ASP A 49 12.72 5.93 -11.07
C ASP A 49 13.77 4.82 -11.07
N ILE A 50 13.48 3.66 -10.49
CA ILE A 50 14.38 2.49 -10.46
C ILE A 50 13.95 1.36 -11.41
N LEU A 51 12.97 1.59 -12.29
CA LEU A 51 12.47 0.60 -13.25
C LEU A 51 13.60 -0.01 -14.10
N SER A 52 14.41 0.83 -14.76
CA SER A 52 15.48 0.38 -15.64
C SER A 52 16.65 -0.27 -14.90
N PHE A 53 16.92 0.16 -13.67
CA PHE A 53 18.10 -0.28 -12.92
C PHE A 53 17.84 -1.51 -12.06
N TRP A 54 16.63 -1.66 -11.54
CA TRP A 54 16.30 -2.68 -10.55
C TRP A 54 15.35 -3.73 -11.12
N VAL A 55 14.14 -3.30 -11.52
CA VAL A 55 13.06 -4.19 -11.97
C VAL A 55 13.47 -4.99 -13.20
N ALA A 56 14.02 -4.32 -14.23
CA ALA A 56 14.48 -5.00 -15.44
C ALA A 56 15.56 -6.06 -15.13
N ARG A 57 16.45 -5.79 -14.17
CA ARG A 57 17.50 -6.75 -13.77
C ARG A 57 16.94 -7.92 -12.98
N MET A 58 15.94 -7.70 -12.13
CA MET A 58 15.23 -8.80 -11.46
C MET A 58 14.60 -9.74 -12.46
N VAL A 59 13.95 -9.22 -13.51
CA VAL A 59 13.33 -10.04 -14.56
C VAL A 59 14.38 -10.83 -15.32
N MET A 60 15.44 -10.18 -15.79
CA MET A 60 16.53 -10.86 -16.51
C MET A 60 17.15 -11.99 -15.68
N MET A 61 17.41 -11.72 -14.40
CA MET A 61 18.02 -12.72 -13.51
C MET A 61 17.05 -13.83 -13.11
N GLY A 62 15.77 -13.52 -12.87
CA GLY A 62 14.74 -14.51 -12.59
C GLY A 62 14.61 -15.51 -13.74
N ILE A 63 14.54 -15.00 -14.98
CA ILE A 63 14.47 -15.85 -16.17
C ILE A 63 15.75 -16.69 -16.34
N GLU A 64 16.93 -16.09 -16.14
CA GLU A 64 18.21 -16.82 -16.28
C GLU A 64 18.41 -17.92 -15.22
N VAL A 65 17.88 -17.73 -13.99
CA VAL A 65 18.11 -18.64 -12.87
C VAL A 65 17.00 -19.68 -12.74
N THR A 66 15.74 -19.27 -12.83
CA THR A 66 14.57 -20.12 -12.58
C THR A 66 13.80 -20.47 -13.85
N GLY A 67 14.07 -19.79 -14.97
CA GLY A 67 13.32 -19.97 -16.22
C GLY A 67 11.96 -19.27 -16.26
N GLU A 68 11.59 -18.56 -15.19
CA GLU A 68 10.27 -17.95 -15.02
C GLU A 68 10.38 -16.47 -14.64
N VAL A 69 9.36 -15.69 -14.97
CA VAL A 69 9.28 -14.27 -14.60
C VAL A 69 9.00 -14.19 -13.09
N PRO A 70 9.77 -13.40 -12.32
CA PRO A 70 9.69 -13.40 -10.86
C PRO A 70 8.38 -12.81 -10.29
N PHE A 71 7.67 -11.99 -11.05
CA PHE A 71 6.40 -11.41 -10.64
C PHE A 71 5.42 -11.24 -11.79
N SER A 72 4.12 -11.41 -11.52
CA SER A 72 3.06 -11.29 -12.54
C SER A 72 2.68 -9.83 -12.84
N ASN A 73 2.62 -8.97 -11.83
CA ASN A 73 2.25 -7.57 -11.98
C ASN A 73 3.31 -6.65 -11.35
N ALA A 74 3.63 -5.54 -12.01
CA ALA A 74 4.49 -4.49 -11.46
C ALA A 74 3.69 -3.20 -11.29
N TYR A 75 3.52 -2.76 -10.04
CA TYR A 75 2.89 -1.49 -9.72
C TYR A 75 3.94 -0.41 -9.53
N LEU A 76 3.93 0.58 -10.43
CA LEU A 76 4.88 1.69 -10.43
C LEU A 76 4.24 2.93 -9.82
N HIS A 77 4.61 3.23 -8.58
CA HIS A 77 4.13 4.43 -7.91
C HIS A 77 4.98 5.66 -8.28
N GLY A 78 4.35 6.84 -8.16
CA GLY A 78 5.00 8.12 -8.33
C GLY A 78 6.03 8.41 -7.24
N LEU A 79 6.85 9.43 -7.48
CA LEU A 79 7.77 9.97 -6.48
C LEU A 79 7.06 11.01 -5.63
N ILE A 80 7.44 11.05 -4.34
CA ILE A 80 7.05 12.14 -3.47
C ILE A 80 8.00 13.32 -3.72
N ARG A 81 7.40 14.48 -3.96
CA ARG A 81 8.08 15.74 -4.23
C ARG A 81 7.82 16.73 -3.11
N ASP A 82 8.68 17.74 -3.02
CA ASP A 82 8.44 18.86 -2.11
C ASP A 82 7.21 19.67 -2.53
N SER A 83 6.82 20.65 -1.71
CA SER A 83 5.68 21.54 -1.97
C SER A 83 5.81 22.34 -3.27
N LEU A 84 7.04 22.52 -3.78
CA LEU A 84 7.36 23.22 -5.02
C LEU A 84 7.52 22.27 -6.22
N GLY A 85 7.29 20.96 -6.04
CA GLY A 85 7.39 19.95 -7.09
C GLY A 85 8.81 19.49 -7.41
N ARG A 86 9.82 19.81 -6.61
CA ARG A 86 11.20 19.33 -6.80
C ARG A 86 11.36 17.94 -6.19
N LYS A 87 12.23 17.12 -6.79
CA LYS A 87 12.59 15.81 -6.24
C LYS A 87 13.23 16.03 -4.86
N MET A 88 12.77 15.29 -3.86
CA MET A 88 13.41 15.32 -2.54
C MET A 88 14.81 14.71 -2.63
N SER A 89 15.80 15.43 -2.12
CA SER A 89 17.17 14.92 -2.05
C SER A 89 17.90 15.46 -0.83
N LYS A 90 18.79 14.64 -0.27
CA LYS A 90 19.62 15.03 0.87
C LYS A 90 20.54 16.21 0.55
N THR A 91 20.94 16.37 -0.71
CA THR A 91 21.83 17.45 -1.15
C THR A 91 21.11 18.80 -1.28
N LEU A 92 19.83 18.80 -1.67
CA LEU A 92 19.01 20.01 -1.69
C LEU A 92 18.48 20.39 -0.31
N GLY A 93 18.51 19.48 0.67
CA GLY A 93 18.01 19.72 2.02
C GLY A 93 16.48 19.84 2.11
N ASN A 94 15.76 19.44 1.06
CA ASN A 94 14.29 19.47 0.99
C ASN A 94 13.65 18.13 1.39
N VAL A 95 14.36 17.32 2.19
CA VAL A 95 13.86 16.03 2.67
C VAL A 95 12.98 16.27 3.90
N ILE A 96 11.76 15.75 3.84
CA ILE A 96 10.85 15.73 4.99
C ILE A 96 11.04 14.39 5.70
N ASP A 97 11.36 14.44 7.00
CA ASP A 97 11.45 13.23 7.81
C ASP A 97 10.04 12.68 8.10
N PRO A 98 9.74 11.42 7.75
CA PRO A 98 8.45 10.82 8.04
C PRO A 98 8.16 10.76 9.55
N LEU A 99 9.15 10.55 10.41
CA LEU A 99 8.95 10.43 11.86
C LEU A 99 8.52 11.75 12.49
N ASP A 100 9.12 12.85 12.06
CA ASP A 100 8.73 14.17 12.55
C ASP A 100 7.34 14.56 12.05
N THR A 101 7.02 14.23 10.80
CA THR A 101 5.67 14.40 10.25
C THR A 101 4.64 13.56 11.00
N ILE A 102 4.97 12.32 11.37
CA ILE A 102 4.09 11.45 12.15
C ILE A 102 3.84 12.03 13.54
N LYS A 103 4.87 12.58 14.22
CA LYS A 103 4.70 13.20 15.53
C LYS A 103 3.76 14.42 15.49
N GLU A 104 3.82 15.21 14.42
CA GLU A 104 3.02 16.44 14.29
C GLU A 104 1.60 16.19 13.78
N TYR A 105 1.45 15.32 12.77
CA TYR A 105 0.19 15.11 12.06
C TYR A 105 -0.52 13.80 12.37
N GLY A 106 0.21 12.79 12.85
CA GLY A 106 -0.26 11.42 13.05
C GLY A 106 0.02 10.51 11.85
N THR A 107 0.17 9.21 12.14
CA THR A 107 0.48 8.18 11.13
C THR A 107 -0.60 8.06 10.06
N ASP A 108 -1.87 8.09 10.45
CA ASP A 108 -2.99 7.91 9.51
C ASP A 108 -3.13 9.09 8.57
N ALA A 109 -2.89 10.31 9.05
CA ALA A 109 -2.91 11.51 8.22
C ALA A 109 -1.83 11.42 7.12
N LEU A 110 -0.61 10.97 7.47
CA LEU A 110 0.46 10.78 6.51
C LEU A 110 0.12 9.68 5.50
N ARG A 111 -0.28 8.48 5.97
CA ARG A 111 -0.66 7.36 5.10
C ARG A 111 -1.76 7.74 4.13
N PHE A 112 -2.83 8.36 4.63
CA PHE A 112 -3.95 8.80 3.81
C PHE A 112 -3.50 9.83 2.75
N THR A 113 -2.65 10.79 3.13
CA THR A 113 -2.10 11.77 2.18
C THR A 113 -1.32 11.10 1.06
N LEU A 114 -0.49 10.09 1.37
CA LEU A 114 0.30 9.37 0.37
C LEU A 114 -0.58 8.49 -0.53
N SER A 115 -1.60 7.83 0.05
CA SER A 115 -2.52 6.96 -0.70
C SER A 115 -3.50 7.70 -1.61
N LEU A 116 -3.76 8.99 -1.36
CA LEU A 116 -4.56 9.84 -2.24
C LEU A 116 -3.86 10.22 -3.55
N GLY A 117 -2.56 9.91 -3.68
CA GLY A 117 -1.84 10.12 -4.94
C GLY A 117 -2.41 9.26 -6.07
N THR A 118 -2.53 9.84 -7.27
CA THR A 118 -2.91 9.08 -8.46
C THR A 118 -1.79 8.11 -8.83
N ALA A 119 -2.15 6.86 -9.12
CA ALA A 119 -1.19 5.83 -9.53
C ALA A 119 -0.31 6.30 -10.70
N GLY A 120 1.01 6.15 -10.55
CA GLY A 120 2.01 6.56 -11.55
C GLY A 120 2.30 8.07 -11.64
N GLN A 121 1.55 8.93 -10.96
CA GLN A 121 1.83 10.37 -10.90
C GLN A 121 2.58 10.75 -9.64
N ASP A 122 3.49 11.70 -9.78
CA ASP A 122 4.24 12.22 -8.65
C ASP A 122 3.33 13.05 -7.73
N LEU A 123 3.52 12.91 -6.42
CA LEU A 123 2.73 13.61 -5.41
C LEU A 123 3.57 14.70 -4.76
N ASN A 124 3.11 15.94 -4.86
CA ASN A 124 3.68 17.04 -4.09
C ASN A 124 3.14 16.98 -2.65
N LEU A 125 4.05 16.82 -1.68
CA LEU A 125 3.73 16.81 -0.27
C LEU A 125 3.65 18.25 0.24
N SER A 126 2.43 18.72 0.53
CA SER A 126 2.21 20.02 1.15
C SER A 126 1.70 19.87 2.59
N MET A 127 2.19 20.73 3.49
CA MET A 127 1.75 20.74 4.89
C MET A 127 0.25 21.07 5.03
N GLU A 128 -0.30 21.83 4.08
CA GLU A 128 -1.74 22.11 4.01
C GLU A 128 -2.57 20.85 3.75
N ARG A 129 -2.13 19.97 2.84
CA ARG A 129 -2.78 18.67 2.59
C ARG A 129 -2.71 17.76 3.81
N LEU A 130 -1.57 17.73 4.49
CA LEU A 130 -1.40 16.97 5.73
C LEU A 130 -2.32 17.47 6.84
N ASN A 131 -2.42 18.80 7.04
CA ASN A 131 -3.35 19.42 7.98
C ASN A 131 -4.81 19.05 7.67
N SER A 132 -5.20 19.14 6.39
CA SER A 132 -6.56 18.81 5.95
C SER A 132 -6.90 17.35 6.22
N ASN A 133 -5.95 16.44 5.94
CA ASN A 133 -6.13 15.01 6.16
C ASN A 133 -6.15 14.65 7.66
N LYS A 134 -5.36 15.34 8.49
CA LYS A 134 -5.47 15.23 9.96
C LYS A 134 -6.87 15.61 10.45
N ALA A 135 -7.43 16.71 9.93
CA ALA A 135 -8.79 17.13 10.25
C ALA A 135 -9.84 16.08 9.80
N PHE A 136 -9.63 15.44 8.66
CA PHE A 136 -10.47 14.34 8.18
C PHE A 136 -10.41 13.12 9.11
N THR A 137 -9.22 12.66 9.50
CA THR A 137 -9.06 11.55 10.47
C THR A 137 -9.73 11.88 11.80
N ASN A 138 -9.62 13.12 12.28
CA ASN A 138 -10.33 13.56 13.48
C ASN A 138 -11.86 13.51 13.33
N LYS A 139 -12.40 13.83 12.15
CA LYS A 139 -13.85 13.69 11.88
C LYS A 139 -14.28 12.23 11.92
N LEU A 140 -13.52 11.32 11.32
CA LEU A 140 -13.79 9.87 11.39
C LEU A 140 -13.76 9.37 12.84
N TRP A 141 -12.79 9.82 13.63
CA TRP A 141 -12.69 9.50 15.04
C TRP A 141 -13.90 9.99 15.84
N ASN A 142 -14.34 11.23 15.61
CA ASN A 142 -15.53 11.78 16.25
C ASN A 142 -16.81 11.04 15.83
N ALA A 143 -16.93 10.65 14.56
CA ALA A 143 -18.05 9.84 14.09
C ALA A 143 -18.07 8.45 14.75
N GLY A 144 -16.91 7.77 14.84
CA GLY A 144 -16.78 6.49 15.54
C GLY A 144 -17.14 6.61 17.02
N LYS A 145 -16.65 7.65 17.70
CA LYS A 145 -17.05 7.94 19.09
C LYS A 145 -18.54 8.18 19.25
N PHE A 146 -19.16 8.93 18.34
CA PHE A 146 -20.59 9.19 18.37
C PHE A 146 -21.38 7.87 18.24
N VAL A 147 -21.02 7.00 17.30
CA VAL A 147 -21.66 5.68 17.16
C VAL A 147 -21.47 4.86 18.45
N LEU A 148 -20.25 4.77 18.97
CA LEU A 148 -19.97 4.03 20.21
C LEU A 148 -20.72 4.56 21.44
N GLN A 149 -20.94 5.88 21.53
CA GLN A 149 -21.72 6.48 22.62
C GLN A 149 -23.22 6.22 22.52
N ASN A 150 -23.74 5.98 21.33
CA ASN A 150 -25.15 5.67 21.10
C ASN A 150 -25.43 4.17 21.05
N LEU A 151 -24.40 3.33 21.08
CA LEU A 151 -24.56 1.88 21.10
C LEU A 151 -25.02 1.39 22.48
N PRO A 152 -25.89 0.36 22.52
CA PRO A 152 -26.33 -0.23 23.77
C PRO A 152 -25.14 -0.81 24.54
N PRO A 153 -25.18 -0.81 25.88
CA PRO A 153 -24.10 -1.35 26.68
C PRO A 153 -23.87 -2.84 26.34
N PRO A 154 -22.63 -3.36 26.42
CA PRO A 154 -22.32 -4.77 26.11
C PRO A 154 -23.09 -5.80 26.96
N SER A 155 -23.71 -5.36 28.06
CA SER A 155 -24.53 -6.20 28.94
C SER A 155 -25.92 -6.52 28.38
N ASP A 156 -26.41 -5.75 27.40
CA ASP A 156 -27.73 -5.97 26.80
C ASP A 156 -27.63 -6.82 25.53
N ILE A 157 -27.56 -8.14 25.74
CA ILE A 157 -27.43 -9.14 24.66
C ILE A 157 -28.60 -9.03 23.66
N SER A 158 -29.80 -8.67 24.12
CA SER A 158 -30.99 -8.58 23.25
C SER A 158 -30.86 -7.48 22.19
N ALA A 159 -30.31 -6.33 22.57
CA ALA A 159 -30.09 -5.21 21.67
C ALA A 159 -28.98 -5.51 20.64
N TRP A 160 -27.95 -6.27 21.03
CA TRP A 160 -26.88 -6.69 20.10
C TRP A 160 -27.34 -7.77 19.11
N THR A 161 -28.17 -8.72 19.54
CA THR A 161 -28.79 -9.70 18.62
C THR A 161 -29.66 -8.98 17.59
N ALA A 162 -30.48 -8.00 18.02
CA ALA A 162 -31.30 -7.22 17.11
C ALA A 162 -30.47 -6.44 16.07
N ILE A 163 -29.30 -5.90 16.45
CA ILE A 163 -28.39 -5.22 15.51
C ILE A 163 -27.76 -6.20 14.52
N GLN A 164 -27.40 -7.41 14.96
CA GLN A 164 -26.81 -8.45 14.11
C GLN A 164 -27.83 -9.03 13.12
N ASP A 165 -29.10 -9.06 13.51
CA ASP A 165 -30.21 -9.55 12.66
C ASP A 165 -30.56 -8.59 11.51
N PHE A 166 -30.05 -7.35 11.52
CA PHE A 166 -30.19 -6.43 10.39
C PHE A 166 -29.20 -6.77 9.26
N GLU A 167 -29.65 -7.56 8.29
CA GLU A 167 -28.96 -7.77 7.02
C GLU A 167 -29.18 -6.57 6.07
N PHE A 168 -28.11 -5.83 5.78
CA PHE A 168 -28.11 -4.68 4.86
C PHE A 168 -27.85 -5.06 3.40
N ASP A 169 -28.11 -6.31 3.03
CA ASP A 169 -27.67 -6.90 1.74
C ASP A 169 -28.64 -6.68 0.58
N THR A 170 -29.87 -6.22 0.84
CA THR A 170 -30.92 -6.05 -0.19
C THR A 170 -31.48 -4.62 -0.22
N GLU A 171 -31.74 -4.08 -1.41
CA GLU A 171 -32.27 -2.72 -1.58
C GLU A 171 -33.62 -2.52 -0.86
N ASP A 172 -34.44 -3.58 -0.80
CA ASP A 172 -35.73 -3.59 -0.09
C ASP A 172 -35.59 -3.49 1.44
N SER A 173 -34.47 -3.94 2.04
CA SER A 173 -34.22 -3.78 3.47
C SER A 173 -33.78 -2.35 3.81
N LEU A 174 -33.04 -1.72 2.91
CA LEU A 174 -32.62 -0.32 3.03
C LEU A 174 -33.79 0.66 2.93
N LEU A 175 -34.79 0.38 2.08
CA LEU A 175 -35.98 1.24 1.92
C LEU A 175 -36.93 1.24 3.13
N LYS A 176 -36.79 0.27 4.05
CA LYS A 176 -37.56 0.20 5.29
C LYS A 176 -36.99 1.08 6.41
N LEU A 177 -35.77 1.59 6.24
CA LEU A 177 -35.15 2.51 7.18
C LEU A 177 -35.83 3.90 7.09
N PRO A 178 -35.80 4.70 8.17
CA PRO A 178 -36.28 6.07 8.11
C PRO A 178 -35.53 6.86 7.01
N LEU A 179 -36.24 7.73 6.27
CA LEU A 179 -35.71 8.47 5.10
C LEU A 179 -34.31 9.11 5.26
N PRO A 180 -33.89 9.64 6.43
CA PRO A 180 -32.53 10.15 6.64
C PRO A 180 -31.43 9.08 6.52
N GLU A 181 -31.75 7.82 6.78
CA GLU A 181 -30.82 6.68 6.76
C GLU A 181 -30.73 6.05 5.37
N CYS A 182 -31.85 6.01 4.61
CA CYS A 182 -31.88 5.54 3.22
C CYS A 182 -30.94 6.33 2.29
N TRP A 183 -30.82 7.64 2.51
CA TRP A 183 -29.94 8.52 1.72
C TRP A 183 -28.44 8.22 1.91
N ARG A 184 -28.06 7.62 3.04
CA ARG A 184 -26.66 7.35 3.38
C ARG A 184 -26.12 6.10 2.68
N TYR A 185 -26.97 5.11 2.43
CA TYR A 185 -26.58 3.84 1.81
C TYR A 185 -26.77 3.81 0.28
N ARG A 186 -27.70 4.62 -0.28
CA ARG A 186 -27.90 4.70 -1.73
C ARG A 186 -26.70 5.20 -2.54
N ASN A 187 -25.83 6.02 -1.94
CA ASN A 187 -24.67 6.60 -2.63
C ASN A 187 -23.38 5.75 -2.55
N PHE A 188 -23.42 4.58 -1.89
CA PHE A 188 -22.26 3.68 -1.75
C PHE A 188 -22.37 2.39 -2.58
N ILE A 189 -23.52 2.12 -3.21
CA ILE A 189 -23.82 0.88 -3.96
C ILE A 189 -23.85 1.10 -5.49
N CYS A 190 -23.40 2.26 -5.98
CA CYS A 190 -23.20 2.49 -7.43
C CYS A 190 -21.72 2.50 -7.80
#